data_AF-A0A1H2VGI1-F1
#
_entry.id   AF-A0A1H2VGI1-F1
#
_cell.length_a   1.000
_cell.length_b   1.000
_cell.length_c   1.000
_cell.angle_alpha   90.00
_cell.angle_beta   90.00
_cell.angle_gamma   90.00
#
_symmetry.space_group_name_H-M   'P 1'
#
loop_
_entity.id
_entity.type
_entity.pdbx_description
1 polymer ?
#
loop_
_entity_poly.entity_id
_entity_poly.type
_entity_poly.pdbx_seq_one_letter_code
_entity_poly.pdbx_strand_id
1 'polypeptide(L)'
;MIHMKQAFYLTGRRKNLEFVKPVYKFERDDSEELRQKILDMSYSEWKKMGFSKGTLHYMKQNAKSGKPFSLNAHVRERLEMWEI
;
A
#
# COMPACT_ATOMS: atom_id res chain seq x y z
N MET A 1 -6.58 -7.86 21.34
CA MET A 1 -6.10 -8.02 22.74
C MET A 1 -6.04 -6.68 23.50
N ILE A 2 -7.09 -5.84 23.42
CA ILE A 2 -7.11 -4.48 24.02
C ILE A 2 -8.13 -4.38 25.18
N HIS A 3 -9.13 -5.28 25.22
CA HIS A 3 -10.23 -5.22 26.19
C HIS A 3 -9.83 -5.59 27.64
N MET A 4 -8.81 -6.43 27.86
CA MET A 4 -8.42 -6.84 29.22
C MET A 4 -7.76 -5.72 30.05
N LYS A 5 -7.02 -4.80 29.41
CA LYS A 5 -6.25 -3.78 30.14
C LYS A 5 -7.17 -2.74 30.82
N GLN A 6 -8.34 -2.48 30.25
CA GLN A 6 -9.32 -1.52 30.77
C GLN A 6 -10.04 -2.05 32.02
N ALA A 7 -10.44 -3.33 32.00
CA ALA A 7 -11.14 -3.95 33.13
C ALA A 7 -10.31 -3.95 34.43
N PHE A 8 -8.98 -4.10 34.32
CA PHE A 8 -8.09 -4.07 35.49
C PHE A 8 -7.81 -2.67 36.04
N TYR A 9 -7.83 -1.63 35.20
CA TYR A 9 -7.72 -0.24 35.68
C TYR A 9 -8.99 0.17 36.43
N LEU A 10 -10.16 -0.13 35.86
CA LEU A 10 -11.46 0.21 36.46
C LEU A 10 -11.74 -0.51 37.78
N THR A 11 -11.19 -1.72 37.96
CA THR A 11 -11.28 -2.48 39.21
C THR A 11 -10.18 -2.14 40.22
N GLY A 12 -9.34 -1.12 39.95
CA GLY A 12 -8.24 -0.70 40.82
C GLY A 12 -7.05 -1.67 40.89
N ARG A 13 -7.09 -2.76 40.12
CA ARG A 13 -6.04 -3.79 40.07
C ARG A 13 -4.80 -3.34 39.29
N ARG A 14 -4.85 -2.19 38.60
CA ARG A 14 -3.71 -1.48 38.01
C ARG A 14 -3.82 0.02 38.25
N LYS A 15 -2.75 0.66 38.75
CA LYS A 15 -2.70 2.10 39.02
C LYS A 15 -2.44 2.96 37.77
N ASN A 16 -1.74 2.43 36.77
CA ASN A 16 -1.39 3.16 35.54
C ASN A 16 -1.97 2.47 34.30
N LEU A 17 -2.64 3.29 33.48
CA LEU A 17 -3.22 2.89 32.20
C LEU A 17 -2.41 3.56 31.08
N GLU A 18 -1.44 2.83 30.54
CA GLU A 18 -0.72 3.29 29.36
C GLU A 18 -1.49 2.90 28.09
N PHE A 19 -2.12 3.89 27.48
CA PHE A 19 -2.62 3.78 26.12
C PHE A 19 -1.45 3.95 25.17
N VAL A 20 -0.79 2.84 24.83
CA VAL A 20 0.04 2.81 23.62
C VAL A 20 -0.94 2.99 22.46
N LYS A 21 -0.92 4.17 21.81
CA LYS A 21 -1.66 4.37 20.56
C LYS A 21 -1.19 3.26 19.61
N PRO A 22 -2.05 2.32 19.18
CA PRO A 22 -1.65 1.43 18.11
C PRO A 22 -1.38 2.33 16.92
N VAL A 23 -0.11 2.40 16.49
CA VAL A 23 0.21 3.01 15.20
C VAL A 23 -0.47 2.11 14.19
N TYR A 24 -1.62 2.54 13.69
CA TYR A 24 -2.33 1.86 12.63
C TYR A 24 -1.45 1.94 11.38
N LYS A 25 -0.57 0.95 11.20
CA LYS A 25 0.15 0.75 9.95
C LYS A 25 -0.85 0.10 9.00
N PHE A 26 -1.51 0.91 8.18
CA PHE A 26 -2.14 0.37 6.99
C PHE A 26 -0.99 -0.11 6.10
N GLU A 27 -0.88 -1.43 5.90
CA GLU A 27 0.06 -1.98 4.94
C GLU A 27 -0.34 -1.44 3.57
N ARG A 28 0.47 -0.52 3.04
CA ARG A 28 0.26 0.02 1.71
C ARG A 28 0.69 -1.03 0.71
N ASP A 29 -0.21 -1.36 -0.19
CA ASP A 29 0.02 -2.26 -1.33
C ASP A 29 1.04 -1.71 -2.34
N ASP A 30 1.27 -0.39 -2.31
CA ASP A 30 2.22 0.33 -3.14
C ASP A 30 3.51 0.65 -2.38
N SER A 31 4.65 0.23 -2.92
CA SER A 31 5.99 0.68 -2.50
C SER A 31 6.45 1.88 -3.33
N GLU A 32 7.41 2.65 -2.81
CA GLU A 32 8.00 3.77 -3.56
C GLU A 32 8.72 3.29 -4.83
N GLU A 33 9.38 2.13 -4.75
CA GLU A 33 10.02 1.47 -5.89
C GLU A 33 9.01 1.13 -7.00
N LEU A 34 7.84 0.61 -6.61
CA LEU A 34 6.76 0.30 -7.55
C LEU A 34 6.19 1.57 -8.20
N ARG A 35 6.04 2.66 -7.41
CA ARG A 35 5.61 3.97 -7.94
C ARG A 35 6.58 4.47 -8.99
N GLN A 36 7.87 4.42 -8.70
CA GLN A 36 8.92 4.89 -9.60
C GLN A 36 8.93 4.05 -10.89
N LYS A 37 8.84 2.72 -10.77
CA LYS A 37 8.75 1.81 -11.93
C LYS A 37 7.58 2.14 -12.86
N ILE A 38 6.40 2.44 -12.30
CA ILE A 38 5.21 2.84 -13.08
C ILE A 38 5.42 4.20 -13.77
N LEU A 39 6.10 5.14 -13.11
CA LEU A 39 6.35 6.47 -13.63
C LEU A 39 7.36 6.47 -14.79
N ASP A 40 8.41 5.67 -14.68
CA ASP A 40 9.49 5.58 -15.67
C ASP A 40 9.08 4.78 -16.91
N MET A 41 8.12 3.87 -16.78
CA MET A 41 7.76 2.99 -17.88
C MET A 41 7.16 3.74 -19.08
N SER A 42 7.67 3.39 -20.27
CA SER A 42 7.14 3.88 -21.55
C SER A 42 5.83 3.17 -21.92
N TYR A 43 5.05 3.79 -22.81
CA TYR A 43 3.87 3.13 -23.35
C TYR A 43 4.23 1.85 -24.14
N SER A 44 5.36 1.82 -24.83
CA SER A 44 5.83 0.64 -25.56
C SER A 44 6.06 -0.57 -24.67
N GLU A 45 6.72 -0.39 -23.52
CA GLU A 45 6.94 -1.46 -22.55
C GLU A 45 5.62 -1.91 -21.91
N TRP A 46 4.78 -0.94 -21.53
CA TRP A 46 3.46 -1.22 -20.98
C TRP A 46 2.56 -2.01 -21.94
N LYS A 47 2.65 -1.71 -23.24
CA LYS A 47 1.94 -2.43 -24.30
C LYS A 47 2.51 -3.83 -24.53
N LYS A 48 3.82 -4.03 -24.42
CA LYS A 48 4.46 -5.37 -24.46
C LYS A 48 3.95 -6.26 -23.32
N MET A 49 3.69 -5.67 -22.15
CA MET A 49 2.99 -6.35 -21.06
C MET A 49 1.48 -6.52 -21.30
N GLY A 50 0.96 -6.28 -22.51
CA GLY A 50 -0.43 -6.56 -22.88
C GLY A 50 -1.48 -5.60 -22.31
N PHE A 51 -1.09 -4.41 -21.85
CA PHE A 51 -2.01 -3.44 -21.26
C PHE A 51 -2.26 -2.22 -22.15
N SER A 52 -3.41 -1.57 -21.95
CA SER A 52 -3.84 -0.42 -22.73
C SER A 52 -3.14 0.88 -22.30
N LYS A 53 -3.19 1.91 -23.17
CA LYS A 53 -2.71 3.27 -22.85
C LYS A 53 -3.51 3.90 -21.69
N GLY A 54 -4.81 3.63 -21.62
CA GLY A 54 -5.67 4.13 -20.55
C GLY A 54 -5.28 3.57 -19.18
N THR A 55 -4.94 2.28 -19.14
CA THR A 55 -4.43 1.63 -17.92
C THR A 55 -3.13 2.27 -17.45
N LEU A 56 -2.17 2.51 -18.35
CA LEU A 56 -0.93 3.20 -18.00
C LEU A 56 -1.20 4.61 -17.46
N HIS A 57 -2.06 5.37 -18.13
CA HIS A 57 -2.40 6.74 -17.70
C HIS A 57 -2.97 6.74 -16.29
N TYR A 58 -3.95 5.88 -16.01
CA TYR A 58 -4.57 5.74 -14.69
C TYR A 58 -3.53 5.38 -13.62
N MET A 59 -2.64 4.43 -13.90
CA MET A 59 -1.61 4.02 -12.95
C MET A 59 -0.59 5.14 -12.66
N LYS A 60 -0.19 5.92 -13.67
CA LYS A 60 0.69 7.09 -13.45
C LYS A 60 0.00 8.16 -12.60
N GLN A 61 -1.31 8.37 -12.73
CA GLN A 61 -2.04 9.30 -11.86
C GLN A 61 -2.06 8.82 -10.39
N ASN A 62 -2.32 7.53 -10.17
CA ASN A 62 -2.29 6.94 -8.83
C ASN A 62 -0.89 7.04 -8.20
N ALA A 63 0.15 6.73 -8.97
CA ALA A 63 1.56 6.83 -8.54
C ALA A 63 1.98 8.28 -8.21
N LYS A 64 1.42 9.30 -8.89
CA LYS A 64 1.69 10.73 -8.58
C LYS A 64 0.91 11.27 -7.39
N SER A 65 -0.22 10.65 -7.04
CA SER A 65 -1.16 11.23 -6.08
C SER A 65 -0.68 11.22 -4.62
N GLY A 66 0.40 10.49 -4.29
CA GLY A 66 0.86 10.24 -2.92
C GLY A 66 -0.06 9.37 -2.06
N LYS A 67 -1.32 9.18 -2.48
CA LYS A 67 -2.32 8.37 -1.80
C LYS A 67 -2.08 6.88 -2.04
N PRO A 68 -2.30 6.01 -1.05
CA PRO A 68 -2.23 4.57 -1.25
C PRO A 68 -3.12 4.12 -2.41
N PHE A 69 -2.66 3.17 -3.20
CA PHE A 69 -3.47 2.55 -4.25
C PHE A 69 -3.14 1.07 -4.36
N SER A 70 -4.13 0.28 -4.78
CA SER A 70 -3.92 -1.13 -5.09
C SER A 70 -3.70 -1.31 -6.58
N LEU A 71 -2.96 -2.37 -6.92
CA LEU A 71 -2.84 -2.86 -8.29
C LEU A 71 -3.76 -4.06 -8.49
N ASN A 72 -4.29 -4.21 -9.70
CA ASN A 72 -4.86 -5.47 -10.10
C ASN A 72 -3.75 -6.55 -10.06
N ALA A 73 -4.07 -7.75 -9.55
CA ALA A 73 -3.11 -8.86 -9.42
C ALA A 73 -2.33 -9.11 -10.72
N HIS A 74 -3.01 -9.12 -11.88
CA HIS A 74 -2.35 -9.32 -13.18
C HIS A 74 -1.36 -8.22 -13.55
N VAL A 75 -1.63 -6.98 -13.15
CA VAL A 75 -0.71 -5.86 -13.38
C VAL A 75 0.49 -5.98 -12.45
N ARG A 76 0.26 -6.36 -11.19
CA ARG A 76 1.32 -6.59 -10.20
C ARG A 76 2.25 -7.72 -10.65
N GLU A 77 1.72 -8.89 -10.98
CA GLU A 77 2.50 -10.05 -11.46
C GLU A 77 3.39 -9.68 -12.66
N ARG A 78 2.84 -9.00 -13.66
CA ARG A 78 3.62 -8.60 -14.85
C ARG A 78 4.68 -7.55 -14.52
N LEU A 79 4.40 -6.64 -13.60
CA LEU A 79 5.38 -5.66 -13.15
C LEU A 79 6.50 -6.32 -12.33
N GLU A 80 6.20 -7.32 -11.52
CA GLU A 80 7.21 -8.07 -10.76
C GLU A 80 8.11 -8.90 -11.67
N MET A 81 7.55 -9.54 -12.69
CA MET A 81 8.31 -10.30 -13.69
C MET A 81 9.09 -9.44 -14.69
N TRP A 82 8.87 -8.12 -14.71
CA TRP A 82 9.55 -7.22 -15.64
C TRP A 82 10.97 -6.92 -15.14
N GLU A 83 11.95 -7.66 -15.65
CA GLU A 83 13.37 -7.33 -15.49
C GLU A 83 13.75 -6.17 -16.44
N ILE A 84 14.51 -5.21 -15.91
CA ILE A 84 15.02 -4.03 -16.64
C ILE A 84 16.29 -4.39 -17.40
#